data_AF-A0A7W3ULW0-F1
#
_entry.id   AF-A0A7W3ULW0-F1
#
_cell.length_a   1.000
_cell.length_b   1.000
_cell.length_c   1.000
_cell.angle_alpha   90.00
_cell.angle_beta   90.00
_cell.angle_gamma   90.00
#
_symmetry.space_group_name_H-M   'P 1'
#
loop_
_entity.id
_entity.type
_entity.pdbx_description
1 polymer ?
#
loop_
_entity_poly.entity_id
_entity_poly.type
_entity_poly.pdbx_seq_one_letter_code
_entity_poly.pdbx_strand_id
1 'polypeptide(L)'
;MLLPLLMTVFGLIALFEGVFLLMHIHKPFLVFDPNKNKYLPPQFRNWGIVMTIVGILSIISGWTNSTGFLVIMVIIGCVSETLMAFAITADFRVNHHK
;
A
#
# COMPACT_ATOMS: atom_id res chain seq x y z
N MET A 1 7.97 -2.52 25.23
CA MET A 1 7.50 -1.42 24.38
C MET A 1 8.05 -1.45 22.94
N LEU A 2 8.86 -2.45 22.55
CA LEU A 2 9.43 -2.53 21.19
C LEU A 2 8.39 -2.89 20.10
N LEU A 3 7.48 -3.84 20.37
CA LEU A 3 6.46 -4.27 19.41
C LEU A 3 5.50 -3.14 18.97
N PRO A 4 4.90 -2.34 19.87
CA PRO A 4 4.07 -1.21 19.50
C PRO A 4 4.79 -0.20 18.61
N LEU A 5 6.08 0.03 18.89
CA LEU A 5 6.91 1.00 18.19
C LEU A 5 7.25 0.53 16.77
N LEU A 6 7.62 -0.75 16.61
CA LEU A 6 7.77 -1.37 15.29
C LEU A 6 6.47 -1.32 14.49
N MET A 7 5.33 -1.56 15.13
CA MET A 7 4.03 -1.55 14.47
C MET A 7 3.60 -0.16 14.03
N THR A 8 3.92 0.86 14.83
CA THR A 8 3.69 2.25 14.43
C THR A 8 4.55 2.62 13.25
N VAL A 9 5.85 2.24 13.25
CA VAL A 9 6.73 2.48 12.10
C VAL A 9 6.22 1.76 10.85
N PHE A 10 5.81 0.50 10.97
CA PHE A 10 5.20 -0.26 9.88
C PHE A 10 3.95 0.44 9.32
N GLY A 11 3.03 0.83 10.21
CA GLY A 11 1.81 1.54 9.82
C GLY A 11 2.09 2.91 9.18
N LEU A 12 3.14 3.62 9.62
CA LEU A 12 3.61 4.88 9.02
C LEU A 12 4.17 4.68 7.61
N ILE A 13 4.94 3.60 7.39
CA ILE A 13 5.47 3.25 6.05
C ILE A 13 4.30 2.92 5.10
N ALA A 14 3.37 2.05 5.53
CA ALA A 14 2.19 1.70 4.74
C ALA A 14 1.29 2.93 4.44
N LEU A 15 1.16 3.84 5.40
CA LEU A 15 0.47 5.13 5.20
C LEU A 15 1.20 6.01 4.18
N PHE A 16 2.52 6.11 4.30
CA PHE A 16 3.32 6.86 3.35
C PHE A 16 3.17 6.30 1.95
N GLU A 17 3.27 4.98 1.76
CA GLU A 17 3.02 4.33 0.47
C GLU A 17 1.61 4.60 -0.06
N GLY A 18 0.58 4.41 0.78
CA GLY A 18 -0.82 4.66 0.40
C GLY A 18 -1.06 6.09 -0.07
N VAL A 19 -0.61 7.08 0.70
CA VAL A 19 -0.71 8.51 0.34
C VAL A 19 0.15 8.81 -0.89
N PHE A 20 1.33 8.22 -1.00
CA PHE A 20 2.23 8.41 -2.12
C PHE A 20 1.59 7.95 -3.44
N LEU A 21 0.96 6.77 -3.43
CA LEU A 21 0.21 6.22 -4.56
C LEU A 21 -0.97 7.12 -4.92
N LEU A 22 -1.68 7.66 -3.92
CA LEU A 22 -2.81 8.60 -4.13
C LEU A 22 -2.37 9.94 -4.73
N MET A 23 -1.25 10.49 -4.25
CA MET A 23 -0.74 11.78 -4.70
C MET A 23 -0.15 11.70 -6.11
N HIS A 24 0.39 10.55 -6.50
CA HIS A 24 0.97 10.31 -7.83
C HIS A 24 0.00 9.68 -8.84
N ILE A 25 -1.31 9.64 -8.57
CA ILE A 25 -2.32 9.16 -9.56
C ILE A 25 -2.29 9.98 -10.86
N HIS A 26 -1.99 11.29 -10.76
CA HIS A 26 -2.07 12.23 -11.89
C HIS A 26 -0.73 12.85 -12.27
N LYS A 27 0.37 12.41 -11.65
CA LYS A 27 1.72 12.82 -12.02
C LYS A 27 2.52 11.60 -12.48
N PRO A 28 3.27 11.70 -13.59
CA PRO A 28 4.18 10.63 -13.98
C PRO A 28 5.18 10.41 -12.85
N PHE A 29 5.29 9.17 -12.40
CA PHE A 29 6.25 8.78 -11.37
C PHE A 29 7.07 7.59 -11.87
N LEU A 30 8.38 7.79 -11.94
CA LEU A 30 9.35 6.77 -12.37
C LEU A 30 9.11 6.28 -13.82
N VAL A 31 8.76 5.00 -14.04
CA VAL A 31 8.41 4.42 -15.35
C VAL A 31 6.88 4.43 -15.59
N PHE A 32 6.10 4.87 -14.60
CA PHE A 32 4.64 4.87 -14.65
C PHE A 32 4.15 6.21 -15.21
N ASP A 33 3.79 6.20 -16.49
CA ASP A 33 3.09 7.29 -17.16
C ASP A 33 1.57 7.02 -17.14
N PRO A 34 0.81 7.56 -16.15
CA PRO A 34 -0.64 7.37 -16.08
C PRO A 34 -1.39 7.99 -17.27
N ASN A 35 -0.73 8.82 -18.09
CA ASN A 35 -1.27 9.38 -19.33
C ASN A 35 -1.22 8.40 -20.52
N LYS A 36 -0.43 7.32 -20.45
CA LYS A 36 -0.34 6.33 -21.54
C LYS A 36 -1.32 5.17 -21.41
N ASN A 37 -1.92 4.96 -20.24
CA ASN A 37 -2.69 3.75 -19.97
C ASN A 37 -3.95 4.03 -19.12
N LYS A 38 -5.10 3.51 -19.58
CA LYS A 38 -6.42 3.75 -18.97
C LYS A 38 -6.65 2.91 -17.70
N TYR A 39 -5.82 1.89 -17.45
CA TYR A 39 -5.99 0.91 -16.38
C TYR A 39 -5.10 1.15 -15.14
N LEU A 40 -3.97 1.86 -15.29
CA LEU A 40 -3.08 2.23 -14.18
C LEU A 40 -3.74 3.19 -13.15
N PRO A 41 -4.42 4.29 -13.56
CA PRO A 41 -4.98 5.26 -12.60
C PRO A 41 -6.00 4.67 -11.60
N PRO A 42 -6.97 3.83 -12.00
CA PRO A 42 -7.93 3.26 -11.05
C PRO A 42 -7.28 2.22 -10.12
N GLN A 43 -6.25 1.48 -10.57
CA GLN A 43 -5.52 0.56 -9.70
C GLN A 43 -4.72 1.30 -8.63
N PHE A 44 -3.98 2.35 -9.00
CA PHE A 44 -3.25 3.18 -8.03
C PHE A 44 -4.19 3.81 -6.99
N ARG A 45 -5.36 4.28 -7.42
CA ARG A 45 -6.39 4.81 -6.52
C ARG A 45 -6.94 3.77 -5.56
N ASN A 46 -7.34 2.59 -6.07
CA ASN A 46 -7.93 1.55 -5.25
C ASN A 46 -6.91 1.00 -4.24
N TRP A 47 -5.69 0.68 -4.69
CA TRP A 47 -4.65 0.14 -3.82
C TRP A 47 -4.16 1.18 -2.80
N GLY A 48 -3.97 2.43 -3.19
CA GLY A 48 -3.54 3.45 -2.24
C GLY A 48 -4.59 3.75 -1.16
N ILE A 49 -5.90 3.66 -1.46
CA ILE A 49 -6.96 3.77 -0.44
C ILE A 49 -6.88 2.61 0.54
N VAL A 50 -6.74 1.38 0.02
CA VAL A 50 -6.60 0.17 0.86
C VAL A 50 -5.37 0.30 1.77
N MET A 51 -4.22 0.72 1.25
CA MET A 51 -3.00 0.89 2.03
C MET A 51 -3.10 1.99 3.09
N THR A 52 -3.76 3.09 2.76
CA THR A 52 -3.99 4.17 3.73
C THR A 52 -4.83 3.67 4.91
N ILE A 53 -5.89 2.89 4.63
CA ILE A 53 -6.74 2.29 5.68
C ILE A 53 -5.94 1.29 6.52
N VAL A 54 -5.18 0.40 5.87
CA VAL A 54 -4.36 -0.61 6.55
C VAL A 54 -3.28 0.04 7.42
N GLY A 55 -2.64 1.12 6.96
CA GLY A 55 -1.64 1.87 7.73
C GLY A 55 -2.24 2.50 8.98
N ILE A 56 -3.41 3.13 8.88
CA ILE A 56 -4.13 3.70 10.04
C ILE A 56 -4.51 2.60 11.03
N LEU A 57 -5.09 1.50 10.55
CA LEU A 57 -5.48 0.37 11.40
C LEU A 57 -4.28 -0.30 12.07
N SER A 58 -3.14 -0.35 11.38
CA SER A 58 -1.90 -0.90 11.92
C SER A 58 -1.33 -0.02 13.05
N ILE A 59 -1.38 1.30 12.90
CA ILE A 59 -1.03 2.23 13.98
C ILE A 59 -1.93 1.99 15.19
N ILE A 60 -3.25 1.95 15.02
CA ILE A 60 -4.22 1.71 16.12
C ILE A 60 -3.96 0.35 16.78
N SER A 61 -3.63 -0.67 16.00
CA SER A 61 -3.30 -2.02 16.49
C SER A 61 -2.13 -2.02 17.45
N GLY A 62 -1.08 -1.24 17.17
CA GLY A 62 0.09 -1.12 18.03
C GLY A 62 -0.24 -0.66 19.47
N TRP A 63 -1.32 0.11 19.67
CA TRP A 63 -1.73 0.64 20.97
C TRP A 63 -2.77 -0.22 21.71
N THR A 64 -3.33 -1.24 21.05
CA THR A 64 -4.44 -2.03 21.61
C THR A 64 -4.00 -3.10 22.62
N ASN A 65 -2.68 -3.25 22.90
CA ASN A 65 -2.08 -4.27 23.78
C ASN A 65 -2.50 -5.73 23.50
N SER A 66 -3.14 -5.99 22.37
CA SER A 66 -3.61 -7.32 21.96
C SER A 66 -2.67 -7.92 20.94
N THR A 67 -1.88 -8.92 21.35
CA THR A 67 -0.90 -9.60 20.49
C THR A 67 -1.57 -10.24 19.26
N GLY A 68 -2.78 -10.81 19.43
CA GLY A 68 -3.51 -11.42 18.33
C GLY A 68 -3.92 -10.41 17.26
N PHE A 69 -4.40 -9.24 17.68
CA PHE A 69 -4.77 -8.16 16.77
C PHE A 69 -3.56 -7.59 16.02
N LEU A 70 -2.40 -7.56 16.69
CA LEU A 70 -1.11 -7.17 16.12
C LEU A 70 -0.71 -8.11 14.97
N VAL A 71 -0.72 -9.41 15.21
CA VAL A 71 -0.33 -10.42 14.21
C VAL A 71 -1.25 -10.41 13.01
N ILE A 72 -2.57 -10.33 13.22
CA ILE A 72 -3.56 -10.28 12.14
C ILE A 72 -3.33 -9.07 11.24
N MET A 73 -3.11 -7.89 11.83
CA MET A 73 -2.87 -6.66 11.06
C MET A 73 -1.57 -6.72 10.27
N VAL A 74 -0.50 -7.31 10.81
CA VAL A 74 0.76 -7.52 10.08
C VAL A 74 0.55 -8.44 8.88
N ILE A 75 -0.16 -9.55 9.04
CA ILE A 75 -0.44 -10.48 7.93
C ILE A 75 -1.23 -9.78 6.83
N ILE A 76 -2.28 -9.04 7.20
CA ILE A 76 -3.08 -8.27 6.24
C ILE A 76 -2.21 -7.25 5.51
N GLY A 77 -1.37 -6.51 6.23
CA GLY A 77 -0.45 -5.53 5.65
C GLY A 77 0.50 -6.15 4.64
N CYS A 78 1.21 -7.22 5.00
CA CYS A 78 2.14 -7.88 4.09
C CYS A 78 1.45 -8.47 2.84
N VAL A 79 0.24 -9.05 3.01
CA VAL A 79 -0.53 -9.58 1.89
C VAL A 79 -0.97 -8.45 0.95
N SER A 80 -1.46 -7.34 1.50
CA SER A 80 -1.84 -6.16 0.73
C SER A 80 -0.67 -5.55 -0.03
N GLU A 81 0.52 -5.43 0.57
CA GLU A 81 1.74 -4.95 -0.08
C GLU A 81 2.17 -5.84 -1.24
N THR A 82 2.16 -7.14 -1.02
CA THR A 82 2.53 -8.12 -2.05
C THR A 82 1.55 -8.08 -3.22
N LEU A 83 0.25 -8.01 -2.96
CA LEU A 83 -0.77 -7.92 -4.01
C LEU A 83 -0.70 -6.61 -4.79
N MET A 84 -0.44 -5.49 -4.11
CA MET A 84 -0.22 -4.20 -4.76
C MET A 84 0.98 -4.26 -5.70
N ALA A 85 2.13 -4.74 -5.22
CA ALA A 85 3.34 -4.87 -6.03
C ALA A 85 3.11 -5.79 -7.24
N PHE A 86 2.39 -6.90 -7.05
CA PHE A 86 2.04 -7.82 -8.14
C PHE A 86 1.10 -7.17 -9.16
N ALA A 87 0.06 -6.45 -8.72
CA ALA A 87 -0.90 -5.79 -9.60
C ALA A 87 -0.22 -4.73 -10.48
N ILE A 88 0.65 -3.90 -9.88
CA ILE A 88 1.41 -2.87 -10.61
C ILE A 88 2.37 -3.52 -11.62
N THR A 89 3.07 -4.59 -11.22
CA THR A 89 4.01 -5.31 -12.09
C THR A 89 3.31 -6.05 -13.23
N ALA A 90 2.14 -6.65 -12.97
CA ALA A 90 1.36 -7.36 -13.96
C ALA A 90 0.84 -6.41 -15.05
N ASP A 91 0.33 -5.24 -14.67
CA ASP A 91 -0.10 -4.22 -15.64
C ASP A 91 1.07 -3.73 -16.51
N PHE A 92 2.26 -3.58 -15.91
CA PHE A 92 3.48 -3.23 -16.65
C PHE A 92 3.84 -4.26 -17.72
N ARG A 93 3.80 -5.56 -17.38
CA ARG A 93 4.16 -6.66 -18.29
C ARG A 93 3.19 -6.76 -19.48
N VAL A 94 1.91 -6.52 -19.24
CA VAL A 94 0.88 -6.57 -20.30
C VAL A 94 1.03 -5.42 -21.28
N ASN A 95 1.38 -4.23 -20.80
CA ASN A 95 1.44 -3.03 -21.65
C ASN A 95 2.77 -2.81 -22.37
N HIS A 96 3.89 -3.38 -21.89
CA HIS A 96 5.19 -3.32 -22.58
C HIS A 96 5.40 -4.39 -23.67
N HIS A 97 4.41 -5.27 -23.90
CA HIS A 97 4.48 -6.32 -24.94
C HIS A 97 3.77 -5.95 -26.26
N LYS A 98 3.44 -4.66 -26.45
CA LYS A 98 2.90 -4.10 -27.70
C LYS A 98 3.84 -3.08 -28.32
#